data_AF-E6Q576-F1
#
_entry.id   AF-E6Q576-F1
#
_cell.length_a   1.000
_cell.length_b   1.000
_cell.length_c   1.000
_cell.angle_alpha   90.00
_cell.angle_beta   90.00
_cell.angle_gamma   90.00
#
_symmetry.space_group_name_H-M   'P 1'
#
loop_
_entity.id
_entity.type
_entity.pdbx_description
1 polymer ?
#
loop_
_entity_poly.entity_id
_entity_poly.type
_entity_poly.pdbx_seq_one_letter_code
_entity_poly.pdbx_strand_id
1 'polypeptide(L)'
;MLRSCRPTLRALSAVLALAMLAACSGRISNGKSGLCDNAGYLAARKIAHIRTEVTICGTVARIRTARRTQSGLHLWFYVRVAPHVNARVIADESVLGPLLVRVGDKVEVQGRFFRDRDGFDGIDWTHRVSGTHSSWSTPGFVVINGIEYR
;
A
#
# COMPACT_ATOMS: atom_id res chain seq x y z
N MET A 1 -33.45 -31.90 69.35
CA MET A 1 -33.98 -32.99 68.52
C MET A 1 -33.32 -32.92 67.15
N LEU A 2 -32.67 -34.00 66.74
CA LEU A 2 -31.89 -34.13 65.51
C LEU A 2 -32.77 -34.10 64.25
N ARG A 3 -32.28 -33.49 63.16
CA ARG A 3 -32.49 -34.01 61.79
C ARG A 3 -31.44 -33.45 60.83
N SER A 4 -30.46 -34.29 60.51
CA SER A 4 -29.70 -34.26 59.26
C SER A 4 -30.57 -34.77 58.11
N CYS A 5 -30.40 -34.18 56.93
CA CYS A 5 -30.41 -34.90 55.64
C CYS A 5 -29.51 -34.11 54.67
N ARG A 6 -28.48 -34.78 54.15
CA ARG A 6 -27.57 -34.29 53.10
C ARG A 6 -28.11 -34.65 51.69
N PRO A 7 -27.34 -34.56 50.61
CA PRO A 7 -27.43 -33.52 49.59
C PRO A 7 -27.94 -34.08 48.25
N THR A 8 -28.42 -33.23 47.36
CA THR A 8 -28.58 -33.61 45.94
C THR A 8 -27.68 -32.74 45.10
N LEU A 9 -26.54 -33.33 44.68
CA LEU A 9 -25.79 -32.88 43.52
C LEU A 9 -26.74 -32.90 42.32
N ARG A 10 -26.91 -31.75 41.66
CA ARG A 10 -27.27 -31.73 40.25
C ARG A 10 -26.50 -30.66 39.50
N ALA A 11 -25.93 -31.15 38.40
CA ALA A 11 -25.61 -30.48 37.16
C ALA A 11 -24.42 -29.51 37.15
N LEU A 12 -23.34 -30.02 36.55
CA LEU A 12 -22.38 -29.24 35.80
C LEU A 12 -23.09 -28.22 34.90
N SER A 13 -22.74 -26.95 35.05
CA SER A 13 -22.89 -25.95 33.99
C SER A 13 -21.55 -25.24 33.86
N ALA A 14 -20.75 -25.71 32.91
CA ALA A 14 -19.57 -25.03 32.41
C ALA A 14 -20.03 -23.73 31.72
N VAL A 15 -19.82 -22.60 32.38
CA VAL A 15 -19.94 -21.29 31.72
C VAL A 15 -18.54 -20.88 31.28
N LEU A 16 -18.25 -21.22 30.03
CA LEU A 16 -17.11 -20.74 29.27
C LEU A 16 -17.27 -19.22 29.10
N ALA A 17 -16.64 -18.42 29.96
CA ALA A 17 -16.60 -16.97 29.80
C ALA A 17 -15.66 -16.64 28.63
N LEU A 18 -16.25 -16.43 27.46
CA LEU A 18 -15.59 -15.99 26.25
C LEU A 18 -15.03 -14.58 26.48
N ALA A 19 -13.72 -14.45 26.65
CA ALA A 19 -13.03 -13.17 26.68
C ALA A 19 -13.06 -12.54 25.29
N MET A 20 -14.04 -11.68 25.01
CA MET A 20 -14.05 -10.81 23.85
C MET A 20 -13.01 -9.71 24.03
N LEU A 21 -11.74 -10.01 23.74
CA LEU A 21 -10.77 -8.97 23.43
C LEU A 21 -11.11 -8.42 22.04
N ALA A 22 -11.94 -7.38 22.02
CA ALA A 22 -12.01 -6.47 20.88
C ALA A 22 -10.68 -5.72 20.80
N ALA A 23 -9.68 -6.32 20.15
CA ALA A 23 -8.50 -5.61 19.73
C ALA A 23 -8.93 -4.63 18.63
N CYS A 24 -9.22 -3.39 19.02
CA CYS A 24 -9.19 -2.26 18.10
C CYS A 24 -7.73 -2.13 17.63
N SER A 25 -7.36 -2.86 16.58
CA SER A 25 -6.10 -2.66 15.89
C SER A 25 -6.08 -1.22 15.37
N GLY A 26 -5.40 -0.34 16.10
CA GLY A 26 -5.13 1.02 15.65
C GLY A 26 -4.47 0.96 14.28
N ARG A 27 -5.13 1.53 13.26
CA ARG A 27 -4.51 1.70 11.95
C ARG A 27 -3.34 2.65 12.12
N ILE A 28 -2.12 2.14 12.08
CA ILE A 28 -0.93 2.98 11.93
C ILE A 28 -1.05 3.64 10.55
N SER A 29 -1.56 4.87 10.53
CA SER A 29 -1.64 5.68 9.31
C SER A 29 -0.20 6.05 8.89
N ASN A 30 0.38 5.28 7.98
CA ASN A 30 1.67 5.58 7.36
C ASN A 30 1.49 6.39 6.06
N GLY A 31 0.65 7.43 6.10
CA GLY A 31 0.39 8.34 4.99
C GLY A 31 -0.09 9.70 5.51
N LYS A 32 0.27 10.77 4.80
CA LYS A 32 -0.18 12.15 5.06
C LYS A 32 -1.66 12.30 4.73
N SER A 33 -2.16 11.51 3.78
CA SER A 33 -3.58 11.43 3.47
C SER A 33 -4.15 10.13 4.01
N GLY A 34 -5.38 10.15 4.51
CA GLY A 34 -6.09 8.93 4.90
C GLY A 34 -6.42 7.98 3.73
N LEU A 35 -5.80 8.16 2.56
CA LEU A 35 -6.07 7.42 1.32
C LEU A 35 -5.29 6.10 1.21
N CYS A 36 -4.47 5.76 2.20
CA CYS A 36 -3.65 4.56 2.16
C CYS A 36 -4.47 3.27 1.93
N ASP A 37 -4.23 2.58 0.81
CA ASP A 37 -4.93 1.33 0.46
C ASP A 37 -4.01 0.31 -0.23
N ASN A 38 -3.09 -0.28 0.55
CA ASN A 38 -2.27 -1.38 0.07
C ASN A 38 -3.11 -2.61 -0.34
N ALA A 39 -4.31 -2.80 0.24
CA ALA A 39 -5.19 -3.91 -0.09
C ALA A 39 -5.74 -3.77 -1.51
N GLY A 40 -6.14 -2.56 -1.92
CA GLY A 40 -6.54 -2.23 -3.28
C GLY A 40 -5.44 -2.50 -4.30
N TYR A 41 -4.20 -2.12 -4.01
CA TYR A 41 -3.05 -2.46 -4.85
C TYR A 41 -2.86 -3.99 -4.99
N LEU A 42 -2.91 -4.73 -3.88
CA LEU A 42 -2.76 -6.19 -3.90
C LEU A 42 -3.91 -6.88 -4.66
N ALA A 43 -5.13 -6.35 -4.56
CA ALA A 43 -6.27 -6.81 -5.32
C ALA A 43 -6.06 -6.58 -6.83
N ALA A 44 -5.71 -5.35 -7.24
CA ALA A 44 -5.41 -5.02 -8.63
C ALA A 44 -4.30 -5.92 -9.22
N ARG A 45 -3.25 -6.15 -8.42
CA ARG A 45 -2.16 -7.07 -8.72
C ARG A 45 -2.65 -8.50 -8.97
N LYS A 46 -3.52 -9.03 -8.11
CA LYS A 46 -4.04 -10.41 -8.20
C LYS A 46 -4.80 -10.65 -9.51
N ILE A 47 -5.60 -9.69 -9.95
CA ILE A 47 -6.45 -9.82 -11.16
C ILE A 47 -5.85 -9.16 -12.40
N ALA A 48 -4.62 -8.64 -12.33
CA ALA A 48 -3.96 -7.92 -13.42
C ALA A 48 -4.78 -6.72 -13.96
N HIS A 49 -5.54 -6.05 -13.11
CA HIS A 49 -6.44 -4.97 -13.54
C HIS A 49 -5.66 -3.68 -13.79
N ILE A 50 -5.06 -3.60 -14.97
CA ILE A 50 -4.32 -2.43 -15.45
C ILE A 50 -5.21 -1.20 -15.47
N ARG A 51 -4.59 -0.02 -15.37
CA ARG A 51 -5.32 1.25 -15.42
C ARG A 51 -6.38 1.34 -14.31
N THR A 52 -6.03 0.86 -13.11
CA THR A 52 -6.82 1.09 -11.90
C THR A 52 -6.07 2.06 -11.01
N GLU A 53 -6.78 3.00 -10.40
CA GLU A 53 -6.19 3.93 -9.45
C GLU A 53 -5.88 3.17 -8.17
N VAL A 54 -4.67 3.37 -7.66
CA VAL A 54 -4.21 2.72 -6.44
C VAL A 54 -3.45 3.74 -5.60
N THR A 55 -3.63 3.66 -4.29
CA THR A 55 -2.86 4.45 -3.33
C THR A 55 -2.14 3.49 -2.40
N ILE A 56 -0.80 3.49 -2.44
CA ILE A 56 0.01 2.66 -1.56
C ILE A 56 0.72 3.51 -0.52
N CYS A 57 1.04 2.89 0.62
CA CYS A 57 2.01 3.46 1.54
C CYS A 57 2.97 2.40 2.07
N GLY A 58 4.15 2.85 2.47
CA GLY A 58 5.14 1.97 3.05
C GLY A 58 6.50 2.64 3.15
N THR A 59 7.54 1.81 3.00
CA THR A 59 8.93 2.26 3.10
C THR A 59 9.68 1.89 1.84
N VAL A 60 10.53 2.79 1.36
CA VAL A 60 11.41 2.52 0.22
C VAL A 60 12.40 1.42 0.59
N ALA A 61 12.30 0.28 -0.09
CA ALA A 61 13.13 -0.90 0.11
C ALA A 61 14.34 -0.95 -0.83
N ARG A 62 14.22 -0.32 -2.01
CA ARG A 62 15.28 -0.29 -3.04
C ARG A 62 15.07 0.88 -3.97
N ILE A 63 16.16 1.41 -4.53
CA ILE A 63 16.16 2.39 -5.61
C ILE A 63 17.06 1.85 -6.72
N ARG A 64 16.71 2.09 -7.98
CA ARG A 64 17.59 1.89 -9.14
C ARG A 64 18.10 3.24 -9.62
N THR A 65 19.30 3.26 -10.18
CA THR A 65 19.80 4.42 -10.90
C THR A 65 18.82 4.83 -11.99
N ALA A 66 18.55 6.13 -12.09
CA ALA A 66 17.72 6.68 -13.15
C ALA A 66 18.32 6.31 -14.52
N ARG A 67 17.46 5.95 -15.48
CA ARG A 67 17.87 5.55 -16.83
C ARG A 67 17.03 6.25 -17.87
N ARG A 68 17.68 6.71 -18.93
CA ARG A 68 17.00 7.26 -20.09
C ARG A 68 16.34 6.15 -20.92
N THR A 69 15.07 6.35 -21.24
CA THR A 69 14.25 5.54 -22.13
C THR A 69 13.80 6.40 -23.32
N GLN A 70 13.07 5.81 -24.27
CA GLN A 70 12.48 6.56 -25.38
C GLN A 70 11.57 7.70 -24.88
N SER A 71 10.87 7.48 -23.77
CA SER A 71 10.00 8.46 -23.16
C SER A 71 10.70 9.25 -22.05
N GLY A 72 12.01 9.46 -22.06
CA GLY A 72 12.69 10.33 -21.08
C GLY A 72 13.45 9.61 -19.97
N LEU A 73 13.93 10.37 -18.98
CA LEU A 73 14.67 9.91 -17.80
C LEU A 73 13.70 9.40 -16.74
N HIS A 74 13.80 8.12 -16.40
CA HIS A 74 12.95 7.48 -15.39
C HIS A 74 13.77 7.00 -14.21
N LEU A 75 13.28 7.27 -13.00
CA LEU A 75 13.74 6.68 -11.76
C LEU A 75 12.77 5.55 -11.35
N TRP A 76 13.31 4.44 -10.87
CA TRP A 76 12.53 3.36 -10.28
C TRP A 76 12.91 3.18 -8.83
N PHE A 77 11.93 3.24 -7.94
CA PHE A 77 12.08 2.85 -6.55
C PHE A 77 11.01 1.83 -6.16
N TYR A 78 11.25 1.11 -5.09
CA TYR A 78 10.46 -0.03 -4.68
C TYR A 78 9.96 0.21 -3.27
N VAL A 79 8.64 0.20 -3.09
CA VAL A 79 7.99 0.44 -1.81
C VAL A 79 7.52 -0.88 -1.25
N ARG A 80 7.93 -1.22 -0.02
CA ARG A 80 7.41 -2.39 0.67
C ARG A 80 5.97 -2.11 1.13
N VAL A 81 5.01 -2.81 0.54
CA VAL A 81 3.57 -2.64 0.79
C VAL A 81 2.96 -3.79 1.61
N ALA A 82 3.62 -4.95 1.61
CA ALA A 82 3.30 -6.10 2.45
C ALA A 82 4.57 -6.95 2.69
N PRO A 83 4.55 -7.93 3.61
CA PRO A 83 5.65 -8.87 3.77
C PRO A 83 6.03 -9.50 2.41
N HIS A 84 7.30 -9.38 2.04
CA HIS A 84 7.85 -9.90 0.78
C HIS A 84 7.23 -9.33 -0.52
N VAL A 85 6.40 -8.28 -0.44
CA VAL A 85 5.82 -7.60 -1.61
C VAL A 85 6.34 -6.18 -1.70
N ASN A 86 7.02 -5.89 -2.82
CA ASN A 86 7.44 -4.54 -3.17
C ASN A 86 6.68 -4.07 -4.40
N ALA A 87 6.05 -2.90 -4.30
CA ALA A 87 5.49 -2.20 -5.46
C ALA A 87 6.60 -1.37 -6.13
N ARG A 88 6.79 -1.55 -7.44
CA ARG A 88 7.67 -0.69 -8.23
C ARG A 88 6.95 0.63 -8.51
N VAL A 89 7.59 1.75 -8.22
CA VAL A 89 7.09 3.09 -8.53
C VAL A 89 8.01 3.70 -9.59
N ILE A 90 7.41 4.22 -10.66
CA ILE A 90 8.11 4.90 -11.75
C ILE A 90 7.91 6.41 -11.59
N ALA A 91 9.00 7.15 -11.51
CA ALA A 91 8.99 8.61 -11.56
C ALA A 91 9.69 9.09 -12.83
N ASP A 92 8.97 9.86 -13.66
CA ASP A 92 9.55 10.55 -14.81
C ASP A 92 10.25 11.84 -14.36
N GLU A 93 11.56 11.76 -14.14
CA GLU A 93 12.39 12.90 -13.74
C GLU A 93 12.56 13.93 -14.87
N SER A 94 12.16 13.60 -16.12
CA SER A 94 12.11 14.62 -17.19
C SER A 94 10.92 15.56 -17.05
N VAL A 95 9.92 15.20 -16.24
CA VAL A 95 8.75 16.02 -15.95
C VAL A 95 8.94 16.77 -14.63
N LEU A 96 9.37 16.07 -13.59
CA LEU A 96 9.47 16.62 -12.24
C LEU A 96 10.82 17.27 -11.92
N GLY A 97 11.86 16.93 -12.67
CA GLY A 97 13.24 17.04 -12.21
C GLY A 97 13.64 15.89 -11.28
N PRO A 98 14.85 15.95 -10.69
CA PRO A 98 15.37 14.89 -9.83
C PRO A 98 14.51 14.65 -8.60
N LEU A 99 14.15 13.40 -8.34
CA LEU A 99 13.37 13.03 -7.15
C LEU A 99 14.30 12.67 -6.00
N LEU A 100 14.20 13.40 -4.88
CA LEU A 100 15.00 13.15 -3.69
C LEU A 100 14.41 12.02 -2.84
N VAL A 101 14.63 10.78 -3.28
CA VAL A 101 14.20 9.56 -2.58
C VAL A 101 15.39 8.76 -2.08
N ARG A 102 15.29 8.17 -0.89
CA ARG A 102 16.30 7.33 -0.24
C ARG A 102 15.69 6.03 0.25
N VAL A 103 16.52 4.97 0.34
CA VAL A 103 16.11 3.73 1.00
C VAL A 103 15.81 4.04 2.48
N GLY A 104 14.70 3.53 2.99
CA GLY A 104 14.22 3.82 4.34
C GLY A 104 13.20 4.97 4.43
N ASP A 105 13.02 5.76 3.37
CA ASP A 105 12.02 6.83 3.39
C ASP A 105 10.60 6.27 3.52
N LYS A 106 9.76 6.97 4.29
CA LYS A 106 8.33 6.72 4.34
C LYS A 106 7.68 7.37 3.14
N VAL A 107 6.86 6.61 2.43
CA VAL A 107 6.25 7.07 1.21
C VAL A 107 4.77 6.73 1.13
N GLU A 108 4.02 7.63 0.52
CA GLU A 108 2.66 7.44 0.06
C GLU A 108 2.63 7.77 -1.43
N VAL A 109 2.04 6.89 -2.24
CA VAL A 109 2.01 7.06 -3.70
C VAL A 109 0.60 6.81 -4.18
N GLN A 110 0.00 7.79 -4.83
CA GLN A 110 -1.21 7.62 -5.61
C GLN A 110 -0.87 7.66 -7.09
N GLY A 111 -1.37 6.68 -7.82
CA GLY A 111 -1.21 6.64 -9.26
C GLY A 111 -1.96 5.49 -9.87
N ARG A 112 -1.51 5.12 -11.05
CA ARG A 112 -2.13 4.08 -11.86
C ARG A 112 -1.36 2.77 -11.73
N PHE A 113 -2.09 1.71 -11.39
CA PHE A 113 -1.57 0.36 -11.47
C PHE A 113 -1.29 -0.03 -12.93
N PHE A 114 -0.11 -0.58 -13.17
CA PHE A 114 0.26 -1.17 -14.44
C PHE A 114 0.89 -2.56 -14.25
N ARG A 115 0.84 -3.36 -15.31
CA ARG A 115 1.63 -4.57 -15.48
C ARG A 115 2.24 -4.55 -16.87
N ASP A 116 3.56 -4.71 -16.96
CA ASP A 116 4.24 -4.79 -18.25
C ASP A 116 4.20 -6.22 -18.83
N ARG A 117 4.71 -6.37 -20.06
CA ARG A 117 4.68 -7.64 -20.80
C ARG A 117 5.55 -8.73 -20.15
N ASP A 118 6.54 -8.32 -19.37
CA ASP A 118 7.42 -9.23 -18.62
C ASP A 118 6.82 -9.62 -17.26
N GLY A 119 5.59 -9.18 -16.98
CA GLY A 119 4.84 -9.51 -15.78
C GLY A 119 5.16 -8.62 -14.56
N PHE A 120 6.03 -7.62 -14.70
CA PHE A 120 6.31 -6.71 -13.59
C PHE A 120 5.17 -5.72 -13.41
N ASP A 121 4.67 -5.66 -12.18
CA ASP A 121 3.65 -4.73 -11.74
C ASP A 121 4.24 -3.52 -11.02
N GLY A 122 3.46 -2.45 -10.98
CA GLY A 122 3.89 -1.22 -10.35
C GLY A 122 2.86 -0.11 -10.44
N ILE A 123 3.34 1.10 -10.15
CA ILE A 123 2.59 2.34 -10.19
C ILE A 123 3.36 3.35 -11.02
N ASP A 124 2.70 3.94 -12.01
CA ASP A 124 3.12 5.20 -12.61
C ASP A 124 2.19 6.32 -12.13
N TRP A 125 2.76 7.48 -11.85
CA TRP A 125 2.04 8.59 -11.20
C TRP A 125 2.35 9.94 -11.84
N THR A 126 3.53 10.08 -12.43
CA THR A 126 3.95 11.27 -13.18
C THR A 126 3.22 11.35 -14.51
N HIS A 127 2.34 12.33 -14.63
CA HIS A 127 1.60 12.57 -15.87
C HIS A 127 2.43 13.40 -16.86
N ARG A 128 2.42 13.01 -18.14
CA ARG A 128 2.68 13.94 -19.23
C ARG A 128 1.35 14.43 -19.78
N VAL A 129 1.06 15.71 -19.63
CA VAL A 129 0.06 16.40 -20.46
C VAL A 129 0.66 16.63 -21.86
N SER A 130 1.08 15.58 -22.56
CA SER A 130 1.45 15.69 -23.99
C SER A 130 1.18 14.39 -24.73
N GLY A 131 0.40 14.52 -25.80
CA GLY A 131 -0.27 13.42 -26.48
C GLY A 131 0.69 12.42 -27.13
N THR A 132 0.45 11.14 -26.85
CA THR A 132 0.36 10.01 -27.81
C THR A 132 0.23 8.65 -27.12
N HIS A 133 0.41 8.54 -25.80
CA HIS A 133 0.27 7.26 -25.08
C HIS A 133 -0.54 7.39 -23.79
N SER A 134 -1.79 6.92 -23.84
CA SER A 134 -2.77 6.77 -22.75
C SER A 134 -2.83 7.94 -21.76
N SER A 135 -3.69 8.92 -22.05
CA SER A 135 -4.14 9.88 -21.05
C SER A 135 -4.82 9.13 -19.90
N TRP A 136 -4.33 9.37 -18.70
CA TRP A 136 -5.00 9.01 -17.46
C TRP A 136 -5.51 10.31 -16.85
N SER A 137 -6.78 10.37 -16.48
CA SER A 137 -7.43 11.63 -16.08
C SER A 137 -7.10 12.08 -14.65
N THR A 138 -6.68 11.18 -13.75
CA THR A 138 -6.39 11.56 -12.36
C THR A 138 -4.91 11.95 -12.17
N PRO A 139 -4.59 13.18 -11.75
CA PRO A 139 -3.21 13.52 -11.37
C PRO A 139 -2.78 12.66 -10.16
N GLY A 140 -1.72 11.89 -10.33
CA GLY A 140 -1.09 11.14 -9.24
C GLY A 140 -0.17 12.01 -8.40
N PHE A 141 0.34 11.46 -7.30
CA PHE A 141 1.32 12.13 -6.45
C PHE A 141 2.23 11.12 -5.75
N VAL A 142 3.37 11.60 -5.27
CA VAL A 142 4.19 10.91 -4.27
C VAL A 142 4.42 11.85 -3.10
N VAL A 143 4.21 11.37 -1.88
CA VAL A 143 4.65 12.02 -0.65
C VAL A 143 5.84 11.24 -0.09
N ILE A 144 6.98 11.90 0.09
CA ILE A 144 8.20 11.33 0.69
C ILE A 144 8.49 12.07 1.99
N ASN A 145 8.43 11.36 3.12
CA ASN A 145 8.65 11.95 4.45
C ASN A 145 7.83 13.25 4.70
N GLY A 146 6.63 13.35 4.13
CA GLY A 146 5.73 14.51 4.24
C GLY A 146 5.84 15.57 3.14
N ILE A 147 6.85 15.47 2.26
CA ILE A 147 7.05 16.35 1.10
C ILE A 147 6.32 15.75 -0.12
N GLU A 148 5.41 16.52 -0.70
CA GLU A 148 4.61 16.09 -1.86
C GLU A 148 5.26 16.50 -3.18
N TYR A 149 5.21 15.61 -4.16
CA TYR A 149 5.61 15.79 -5.54
C TYR A 149 4.41 15.45 -6.45
N ARG A 150 4.16 16.27 -7.48
CA ARG A 150 3.07 16.13 -8.47
C ARG A 150 3.46 16.78 -9.78
#